data_AF-A0A5C6JMU8-F1
#
_entry.id   AF-A0A5C6JMU8-F1
#
_cell.length_a   1.000
_cell.length_b   1.000
_cell.length_c   1.000
_cell.angle_alpha   90.00
_cell.angle_beta   90.00
_cell.angle_gamma   90.00
#
_symmetry.space_group_name_H-M   'P 1'
#
loop_
_entity.id
_entity.type
_entity.pdbx_description
1 polymer ?
#
loop_
_entity_poly.entity_id
_entity_poly.type
_entity_poly.pdbx_seq_one_letter_code
_entity_poly.pdbx_strand_id
1 'polypeptide(L)'
;MITLHDVFQRGNDRVKAAVMAFGARHPISLADPESEPDWKKAEKHFTYLIEMIMGSAALPSPGSADGPVRRAENAAVGFLLAVNVQPDYRCPICVKMGGI
;
A
#
# COMPACT_ATOMS: atom_id res chain seq x y z
N MET A 1 7.04 10.91 -4.16
CA MET A 1 6.07 9.96 -3.58
C MET A 1 6.82 9.04 -2.65
N ILE A 2 6.33 8.79 -1.44
CA ILE A 2 6.96 7.87 -0.48
C ILE A 2 6.97 6.43 -1.01
N THR A 3 8.06 5.69 -0.74
CA THR A 3 8.20 4.28 -1.11
C THR A 3 7.74 3.34 0.01
N LEU A 4 7.45 2.07 -0.28
CA LEU A 4 7.23 1.07 0.78
C LEU A 4 8.47 0.92 1.66
N HIS A 5 9.66 0.99 1.04
CA HIS A 5 10.92 0.97 1.78
C HIS A 5 11.05 2.14 2.76
N ASP A 6 10.70 3.36 2.35
CA ASP A 6 10.67 4.54 3.24
C ASP A 6 9.71 4.34 4.41
N VAL A 7 8.50 3.82 4.14
CA VAL A 7 7.49 3.54 5.17
C VAL A 7 8.02 2.50 6.17
N PHE A 8 8.69 1.45 5.70
CA PHE A 8 9.31 0.45 6.56
C PHE A 8 10.44 1.01 7.42
N GLN A 9 11.36 1.79 6.82
CA GLN A 9 12.52 2.34 7.53
C GLN A 9 12.13 3.34 8.62
N ARG A 10 11.12 4.18 8.34
CA ARG A 10 10.69 5.26 9.26
C ARG A 10 9.54 4.85 10.17
N GLY A 11 8.90 3.72 9.90
CA GLY A 11 7.74 3.23 10.64
C GLY A 11 8.09 2.64 12.01
N ASN A 12 7.13 2.66 12.92
CA ASN A 12 7.19 1.85 14.15
C ASN A 12 6.91 0.36 13.84
N ASP A 13 7.00 -0.51 14.84
CA ASP A 13 6.86 -1.96 14.64
C ASP A 13 5.53 -2.36 14.00
N ARG A 14 4.44 -1.65 14.33
CA ARG A 14 3.12 -1.89 13.72
C ARG A 14 3.11 -1.54 12.23
N VAL A 15 3.73 -0.42 11.86
CA VAL A 15 3.87 -0.02 10.44
C VAL A 15 4.77 -1.00 9.69
N LYS A 16 5.89 -1.42 10.30
CA LYS A 16 6.79 -2.42 9.71
C LYS A 16 6.07 -3.73 9.46
N ALA A 17 5.31 -4.24 10.44
CA ALA A 17 4.49 -5.44 10.29
C ALA A 17 3.47 -5.30 9.16
N ALA A 18 2.80 -4.14 9.06
CA ALA A 18 1.85 -3.87 7.98
C ALA A 18 2.50 -3.86 6.59
N VAL A 19 3.71 -3.30 6.45
CA VAL A 19 4.48 -3.35 5.19
C VAL A 19 4.85 -4.79 4.85
N MET A 20 5.30 -5.58 5.84
CA MET A 20 5.64 -6.99 5.65
C MET A 20 4.43 -7.82 5.20
N ALA A 21 3.29 -7.63 5.87
CA ALA A 21 2.04 -8.31 5.53
C ALA A 21 1.55 -7.91 4.13
N PHE A 22 1.69 -6.64 3.75
CA PHE A 22 1.37 -6.18 2.39
C PHE A 22 2.28 -6.83 1.35
N GLY A 23 3.59 -6.92 1.62
CA GLY A 23 4.54 -7.64 0.77
C GLY A 23 4.15 -9.10 0.56
N ALA A 24 3.83 -9.82 1.63
CA ALA A 24 3.41 -11.22 1.59
C ALA A 24 2.19 -11.51 0.71
N ARG A 25 1.36 -10.50 0.39
CA ARG A 25 0.24 -10.63 -0.57
C ARG A 25 0.66 -10.58 -2.04
N HIS A 26 1.94 -10.35 -2.30
CA HIS A 26 2.52 -10.26 -3.63
C HIS A 26 3.66 -11.27 -3.77
N PRO A 27 3.44 -12.59 -3.62
CA PRO A 27 4.50 -13.58 -3.74
C PRO A 27 5.07 -13.61 -5.17
N ILE A 28 6.35 -13.97 -5.30
CA ILE A 28 7.00 -14.18 -6.61
C ILE A 28 6.29 -15.30 -7.37
N SER A 29 5.91 -16.37 -6.67
CA SER A 29 5.15 -17.49 -7.22
C SER A 29 3.83 -17.67 -6.47
N LEU A 30 2.71 -17.70 -7.19
CA LEU A 30 1.41 -18.05 -6.61
C LEU A 30 1.26 -19.56 -6.36
N ALA A 31 2.10 -20.38 -6.98
CA ALA A 31 2.08 -21.83 -6.83
C ALA A 31 2.78 -22.31 -5.55
N ASP A 32 3.53 -21.42 -4.89
CA ASP A 32 4.28 -21.73 -3.68
C ASP A 32 3.91 -20.74 -2.57
N PRO A 33 3.18 -21.18 -1.53
CA PRO A 33 2.76 -20.32 -0.42
C PRO A 33 3.93 -19.87 0.47
N GLU A 34 5.10 -20.49 0.37
CA GLU A 34 6.32 -20.06 1.06
C GLU A 34 7.23 -19.18 0.19
N SER A 35 6.77 -18.85 -1.02
CA SER A 35 7.51 -17.97 -1.93
C SER A 35 7.74 -16.60 -1.31
N GLU A 36 8.98 -16.10 -1.44
CA GLU A 36 9.31 -14.77 -0.99
C GLU A 36 8.42 -13.69 -1.66
N PRO A 37 8.15 -12.58 -0.98
CA PRO A 37 7.48 -11.44 -1.59
C PRO A 37 8.24 -10.87 -2.80
N ASP A 38 7.52 -10.61 -3.88
CA ASP A 38 7.97 -9.73 -4.95
C ASP A 38 7.85 -8.28 -4.48
N TRP A 39 8.91 -7.81 -3.82
CA TRP A 39 8.99 -6.45 -3.30
C TRP A 39 8.88 -5.38 -4.38
N LYS A 40 9.35 -5.65 -5.61
CA LYS A 40 9.22 -4.71 -6.72
C LYS A 40 7.76 -4.56 -7.15
N LYS A 41 7.02 -5.67 -7.19
CA LYS A 41 5.58 -5.65 -7.46
C LYS A 41 4.79 -4.99 -6.34
N ALA A 42 5.11 -5.29 -5.09
CA ALA A 42 4.49 -4.63 -3.93
C ALA A 42 4.71 -3.10 -3.97
N GLU A 43 5.94 -2.66 -4.22
CA GLU A 43 6.31 -1.24 -4.36
C GLU A 43 5.49 -0.53 -5.46
N LYS A 44 5.37 -1.18 -6.62
CA LYS A 44 4.56 -0.70 -7.74
C LYS A 44 3.09 -0.58 -7.36
N HIS A 45 2.55 -1.58 -6.66
CA HIS A 45 1.15 -1.59 -6.22
C HIS A 45 0.88 -0.51 -5.17
N PHE A 46 1.83 -0.25 -4.28
CA PHE A 46 1.73 0.83 -3.30
C PHE A 46 1.75 2.21 -3.97
N THR A 47 2.63 2.41 -4.95
CA THR A 47 2.64 3.61 -5.79
C THR A 47 1.28 3.83 -6.47
N TYR A 48 0.73 2.79 -7.12
CA TYR A 48 -0.59 2.90 -7.74
C TYR A 48 -1.73 3.16 -6.76
N LEU A 49 -1.64 2.63 -5.53
CA LEU A 49 -2.60 2.93 -4.49
C LEU A 49 -2.58 4.42 -4.12
N ILE A 50 -1.39 5.01 -3.96
CA ILE A 50 -1.24 6.44 -3.69
C ILE A 50 -1.82 7.27 -4.85
N GLU A 51 -1.51 6.90 -6.09
CA GLU A 51 -2.06 7.57 -7.28
C GLU A 51 -3.59 7.46 -7.35
N MET A 52 -4.14 6.28 -7.05
CA MET A 52 -5.58 6.06 -7.02
C MET A 52 -6.25 6.90 -5.95
N ILE A 53 -5.69 6.96 -4.73
CA ILE A 53 -6.18 7.80 -3.65
C ILE A 53 -6.10 9.28 -4.05
N MET A 54 -4.97 9.69 -4.63
CA MET A 54 -4.77 11.07 -5.09
C MET A 54 -5.78 11.47 -6.17
N GLY A 55 -6.05 10.59 -7.15
CA GLY A 55 -7.01 10.84 -8.22
C GLY A 55 -8.48 10.72 -7.80
N SER A 56 -8.77 10.03 -6.70
CA SER A 56 -10.13 9.87 -6.15
C SER A 56 -10.45 10.86 -5.03
N ALA A 57 -9.45 11.61 -4.54
CA ALA A 57 -9.63 12.56 -3.45
C ALA A 57 -10.47 13.76 -3.92
N ALA A 58 -11.51 14.09 -3.15
CA ALA A 58 -12.20 15.37 -3.29
C ALA A 58 -11.21 16.53 -3.18
N LEU A 59 -11.48 17.63 -3.89
CA LEU A 59 -10.67 18.85 -3.84
C LEU A 59 -10.34 19.21 -2.38
N PRO A 60 -9.09 19.63 -2.08
CA PRO A 60 -8.71 19.97 -0.72
C PRO A 60 -9.70 20.96 -0.11
N SER A 61 -10.18 20.68 1.10
CA SER A 61 -10.82 21.72 1.91
C SER A 61 -9.84 22.88 2.08
N PRO A 62 -10.28 24.13 1.89
CA PRO A 62 -9.42 25.29 2.07
C PRO A 62 -8.84 25.28 3.49
N GLY A 63 -7.52 25.36 3.62
CA GLY A 63 -6.82 25.33 4.92
C GLY A 63 -6.15 24.00 5.29
N SER A 64 -6.20 22.97 4.43
CA SER A 64 -5.39 21.76 4.62
C SER A 64 -3.89 22.07 4.52
N ALA A 65 -3.15 21.95 5.63
CA ALA A 65 -1.71 22.21 5.68
C ALA A 65 -0.90 21.26 4.79
N ASP A 66 -1.40 20.04 4.58
CA ASP A 66 -0.78 19.05 3.70
C ASP A 66 -1.33 19.16 2.27
N GLY A 67 -0.41 19.24 1.31
CA GLY A 67 -0.73 19.16 -0.12
C GLY A 67 -1.33 17.80 -0.51
N PRO A 68 -1.94 17.70 -1.71
CA PRO A 68 -2.67 16.51 -2.16
C PRO A 68 -1.83 15.22 -2.12
N VAL A 69 -0.54 15.31 -2.47
CA VAL A 69 0.39 14.18 -2.44
C VAL A 69 0.56 13.62 -1.02
N ARG A 70 0.90 14.48 -0.05
CA ARG A 70 1.17 14.06 1.33
C ARG A 70 -0.06 13.45 2.02
N ARG A 71 -1.25 13.93 1.67
CA ARG A 71 -2.51 13.33 2.14
C ARG A 71 -2.74 11.94 1.55
N ALA A 72 -2.47 11.76 0.26
CA ALA A 72 -2.59 10.46 -0.38
C ALA A 72 -1.58 9.45 0.19
N GLU A 73 -0.35 9.89 0.47
CA GLU A 73 0.68 9.09 1.13
C GLU A 73 0.23 8.66 2.54
N ASN A 74 -0.25 9.59 3.37
CA ASN A 74 -0.76 9.29 4.71
C ASN A 74 -1.94 8.31 4.66
N ALA A 75 -2.87 8.49 3.71
CA ALA A 75 -3.99 7.59 3.51
C ALA A 75 -3.55 6.20 3.04
N ALA A 76 -2.54 6.10 2.18
CA ALA A 76 -1.97 4.82 1.77
C ALA A 76 -1.30 4.09 2.94
N VAL A 77 -0.59 4.79 3.82
CA VAL A 77 -0.04 4.20 5.06
C VAL A 77 -1.18 3.76 6.01
N GLY A 78 -2.21 4.59 6.17
CA GLY A 78 -3.40 4.23 6.95
C GLY A 78 -4.09 2.97 6.40
N PHE A 79 -4.13 2.84 5.08
CA PHE A 79 -4.63 1.65 4.40
C PHE A 79 -3.78 0.40 4.73
N LEU A 80 -2.45 0.47 4.66
CA LEU A 80 -1.58 -0.65 5.07
C LEU A 80 -1.89 -1.13 6.49
N LEU A 81 -2.06 -0.18 7.43
CA LEU A 81 -2.39 -0.49 8.82
C LEU A 81 -3.77 -1.12 8.98
N ALA A 82 -4.76 -0.68 8.20
CA ALA A 82 -6.13 -1.20 8.23
C ALA A 82 -6.22 -2.62 7.66
N VAL A 83 -5.49 -2.90 6.58
CA VAL A 83 -5.53 -4.23 5.94
C VAL A 83 -4.67 -5.26 6.66
N ASN A 84 -3.67 -4.83 7.44
CA ASN A 84 -2.86 -5.73 8.26
C ASN A 84 -3.70 -6.52 9.29
N VAL A 85 -4.84 -5.99 9.73
CA VAL A 85 -5.75 -6.69 10.66
C VAL A 85 -6.85 -7.49 9.94
N GLN A 86 -6.84 -7.50 8.59
CA GLN A 86 -7.84 -8.20 7.77
C GLN A 86 -7.18 -9.41 7.06
N PRO A 87 -7.38 -10.64 7.55
CA PRO A 87 -6.70 -11.81 7.00
C PRO A 87 -7.13 -12.13 5.56
N ASP A 88 -8.34 -11.77 5.16
CA ASP A 88 -8.85 -12.07 3.80
C ASP A 88 -8.69 -10.90 2.82
N TYR A 89 -7.99 -9.85 3.23
CA TYR A 89 -7.77 -8.69 2.37
C TYR A 89 -7.03 -9.07 1.08
N ARG A 90 -7.57 -8.60 -0.05
CA ARG A 90 -6.94 -8.71 -1.37
C ARG A 90 -6.52 -7.33 -1.85
N CYS A 91 -5.31 -7.24 -2.39
CA CYS A 91 -4.81 -6.00 -2.96
C CYS A 91 -5.74 -5.50 -4.07
N PRO A 92 -6.31 -4.27 -3.98
CA PRO A 92 -7.26 -3.77 -4.96
C PRO A 92 -6.62 -3.60 -6.34
N ILE A 93 -5.31 -3.35 -6.38
CA ILE A 93 -4.55 -3.29 -7.62
C ILE A 93 -4.42 -4.68 -8.24
N CYS A 94 -4.13 -5.73 -7.45
CA CYS A 94 -4.14 -7.11 -7.93
C CYS A 94 -5.51 -7.50 -8.50
N VAL A 95 -6.60 -7.14 -7.82
CA VAL A 95 -7.97 -7.45 -8.27
C VAL A 95 -8.32 -6.68 -9.56
N LYS A 96 -7.89 -5.42 -9.68
CA LYS A 96 -8.16 -4.59 -10.87
C LYS A 96 -7.33 -5.00 -12.10
N MET A 97 -6.07 -5.40 -11.89
CA MET A 97 -5.16 -5.78 -12.98
C MET A 97 -5.22 -7.27 -13.33
N GLY A 98 -5.58 -8.11 -12.37
CA GLY A 98 -5.88 -9.53 -12.57
C GLY A 98 -7.37 -9.71 -12.72
N GLY A 99 -7.90 -9.41 -13.91
CA GLY A 99 -9.17 -9.99 -14.33
C GLY A 99 -8.97 -11.50 -14.45
N ILE A 100 -9.48 -12.23 -13.45
CA ILE A 100 -9.81 -13.66 -13.55
C ILE A 100 -11.33 -13.75 -13.47
#